data_AF-A0A2H4SE02-F1
#
_entry.id   AF-A0A2H4SE02-F1
#
_cell.length_a   1.000
_cell.length_b   1.000
_cell.length_c   1.000
_cell.angle_alpha   90.00
_cell.angle_beta   90.00
_cell.angle_gamma   90.00
#
_symmetry.space_group_name_H-M   'P 1'
#
loop_
_entity.id
_entity.type
_entity.pdbx_description
1 polymer ?
#
loop_
_entity_poly.entity_id
_entity_poly.type
_entity_poly.pdbx_seq_one_letter_code
_entity_poly.pdbx_strand_id
1 'polypeptide(L)'
;MANRPKYKPWAAATTRTPRLTGHPAAGRSRTKNKTDLTPHYMEGAALHFTPTPPNHSFPFSTPQSINVATTKLQKDRKPKPTTMASSTIRLGTASPGTQATRAATLRQLASLAQRAAAQRIDLLLLPEAYIGGYPRGTHFGCVIGDRTAAGRDEYARYFDEAVDLGDVTGDAGDRWVKRQLGEEWKGDGTREALEAIAADAGVFLVVGLIERAGGTLYCAVVYVCPREGMLGKRRKVLPTGTERLCWGQGSPSTLRAVSTTLRGVRVNLAAAICWENYMPLLRQALYAQNVNLYLAPTADNRDQWMALMRTVAVEGRCFVVSSNMCIREGGSNVNGVHEEVPPPPPPPTRRRNSMMTADGNEIALPSPGASRRRRRSVFDSDGNEIVLSCAEEEEQPPAAAAAAAPTTTTNGETAAAAAATAPKAAGILPGWLSRGGSAIVSPYGDVLAGPQWEDSEGIVWQDVDMRDCIRGRLDLDAAGSYSRNDAFKLSVTGLDLDALPY
;
A
#
# COMPACT_ATOMS: atom_id res chain seq x y z
N MET A 1 -30.61 44.04 -7.55
CA MET A 1 -29.86 44.75 -6.49
C MET A 1 -29.20 43.71 -5.61
N ALA A 2 -27.86 43.66 -5.69
CA ALA A 2 -27.01 42.69 -5.01
C ALA A 2 -26.81 43.08 -3.54
N ASN A 3 -26.69 42.10 -2.65
CA ASN A 3 -26.20 42.34 -1.29
C ASN A 3 -24.98 41.44 -1.04
N ARG A 4 -23.79 42.02 -1.19
CA ARG A 4 -22.50 41.46 -0.80
C ARG A 4 -22.24 41.77 0.68
N PRO A 5 -21.73 40.83 1.49
CA PRO A 5 -21.14 41.19 2.77
C PRO A 5 -19.73 41.77 2.57
N LYS A 6 -19.47 42.85 3.32
CA LYS A 6 -18.26 43.69 3.27
C LYS A 6 -17.06 42.97 3.91
N TYR A 7 -15.96 42.84 3.17
CA TYR A 7 -14.63 42.55 3.73
C TYR A 7 -14.14 43.73 4.56
N LYS A 8 -13.63 43.47 5.77
CA LYS A 8 -12.80 44.41 6.55
C LYS A 8 -11.31 44.12 6.27
N PRO A 9 -10.46 45.14 6.04
CA PRO A 9 -9.04 44.94 5.82
C PRO A 9 -8.29 44.70 7.14
N TRP A 10 -7.35 43.76 7.12
CA TRP A 10 -6.40 43.50 8.20
C TRP A 10 -5.37 44.62 8.28
N ALA A 11 -5.26 45.26 9.44
CA ALA A 11 -4.28 46.30 9.74
C ALA A 11 -2.89 45.69 9.97
N ALA A 12 -1.88 46.26 9.32
CA ALA A 12 -0.47 45.91 9.51
C ALA A 12 0.00 46.37 10.90
N ALA A 13 0.44 45.42 11.73
CA ALA A 13 1.16 45.70 12.97
C ALA A 13 2.66 45.51 12.73
N THR A 14 3.36 46.64 12.60
CA THR A 14 4.81 46.78 12.65
C THR A 14 5.35 46.43 14.04
N THR A 15 6.24 45.44 14.13
CA THR A 15 7.11 45.23 15.29
C THR A 15 8.56 45.60 14.97
N ARG A 16 9.07 46.54 15.77
CA ARG A 16 10.41 47.12 15.76
C ARG A 16 11.49 46.09 16.07
N THR A 17 12.59 46.14 15.32
CA THR A 17 13.92 45.62 15.68
C THR A 17 14.69 46.67 16.51
N PRO A 18 15.57 46.28 17.46
CA PRO A 18 16.51 47.20 18.07
C PRO A 18 17.80 47.31 17.23
N ARG A 19 18.27 48.55 17.06
CA ARG A 19 19.59 48.88 16.51
C ARG A 19 20.69 48.61 17.54
N LEU A 20 21.80 48.02 17.11
CA LEU A 20 23.12 48.30 17.66
C LEU A 20 24.04 48.73 16.50
N THR A 21 24.69 49.86 16.72
CA THR A 21 25.51 50.66 15.81
C THR A 21 26.96 50.15 15.75
N GLY A 22 27.60 50.26 14.58
CA GLY A 22 29.08 50.32 14.49
C GLY A 22 29.70 49.66 13.26
N HIS A 23 29.76 50.41 12.14
CA HIS A 23 30.66 50.17 11.00
C HIS A 23 32.08 50.74 11.32
N PRO A 24 33.17 50.52 10.52
CA PRO A 24 33.16 50.45 9.05
C PRO A 24 34.20 49.55 8.31
N ALA A 25 33.95 49.39 7.00
CA ALA A 25 34.88 49.27 5.84
C ALA A 25 35.92 48.10 5.81
N ALA A 26 36.31 47.48 4.69
CA ALA A 26 36.30 47.76 3.26
C ALA A 26 36.20 46.41 2.50
N GLY A 27 35.76 46.30 1.25
CA GLY A 27 36.51 46.71 0.05
C GLY A 27 36.72 45.48 -0.86
N ARG A 28 36.21 45.55 -2.09
CA ARG A 28 36.13 44.46 -3.09
C ARG A 28 37.49 44.13 -3.75
N SER A 29 37.51 42.94 -4.38
CA SER A 29 37.85 42.72 -5.82
C SER A 29 39.19 42.04 -6.19
N ARG A 30 39.02 40.82 -6.75
CA ARG A 30 39.53 40.25 -8.02
C ARG A 30 41.01 39.86 -8.23
N THR A 31 41.08 38.62 -8.75
CA THR A 31 41.79 38.09 -9.94
C THR A 31 43.25 37.63 -9.89
N LYS A 32 43.38 36.32 -10.09
CA LYS A 32 44.17 35.56 -11.10
C LYS A 32 45.65 35.91 -11.32
N ASN A 33 46.50 34.89 -11.17
CA ASN A 33 47.48 34.41 -12.17
C ASN A 33 47.96 33.01 -11.73
N LYS A 34 47.75 31.95 -12.54
CA LYS A 34 48.64 31.40 -13.61
C LYS A 34 49.87 30.68 -13.04
N THR A 35 49.83 29.34 -13.04
CA THR A 35 50.63 28.40 -13.89
C THR A 35 52.02 28.14 -13.34
N ASP A 36 52.34 26.91 -12.92
CA ASP A 36 53.25 26.06 -13.69
C ASP A 36 53.44 24.64 -13.11
N LEU A 37 53.89 23.79 -14.02
CA LEU A 37 53.98 22.34 -14.02
C LEU A 37 55.12 21.77 -13.13
N THR A 38 54.83 20.56 -12.58
CA THR A 38 55.65 19.35 -12.28
C THR A 38 57.17 19.33 -12.55
N PRO A 39 57.93 18.28 -12.13
CA PRO A 39 58.11 17.64 -10.81
C PRO A 39 59.63 17.47 -10.49
N HIS A 40 60.06 17.32 -9.22
CA HIS A 40 61.39 16.77 -8.93
C HIS A 40 61.43 15.93 -7.65
N TYR A 41 61.90 14.70 -7.84
CA TYR A 41 62.34 13.72 -6.85
C TYR A 41 63.52 14.23 -6.01
N MET A 42 63.55 13.87 -4.72
CA MET A 42 64.76 13.49 -3.97
C MET A 42 64.38 12.72 -2.69
N GLU A 43 65.30 11.88 -2.26
CA GLU A 43 65.20 10.67 -1.44
C GLU A 43 65.01 10.83 0.08
N GLY A 44 64.49 9.76 0.71
CA GLY A 44 65.08 9.09 1.88
C GLY A 44 64.88 9.68 3.29
N ALA A 45 64.13 8.97 4.15
CA ALA A 45 64.55 8.53 5.49
C ALA A 45 63.42 7.81 6.26
N ALA A 46 63.82 6.82 7.05
CA ALA A 46 63.01 5.81 7.73
C ALA A 46 62.16 6.35 8.91
N LEU A 47 61.01 5.70 9.12
CA LEU A 47 60.10 5.89 10.26
C LEU A 47 60.46 4.94 11.41
N HIS A 48 60.73 5.51 12.59
CA HIS A 48 60.81 4.79 13.86
C HIS A 48 59.44 4.82 14.57
N PHE A 49 58.91 3.64 14.86
CA PHE A 49 57.78 3.41 15.77
C PHE A 49 58.27 3.32 17.22
N THR A 50 57.61 4.02 18.15
CA THR A 50 57.75 3.81 19.59
C THR A 50 56.38 3.43 20.20
N PRO A 51 56.31 2.36 21.02
CA PRO A 51 55.08 2.00 21.74
C PRO A 51 55.09 2.55 23.18
N THR A 52 53.94 3.04 23.64
CA THR A 52 53.66 3.40 25.04
C THR A 52 52.98 2.24 25.79
N PRO A 53 53.28 2.01 27.08
CA PRO A 53 52.73 0.88 27.85
C PRO A 53 51.43 1.23 28.60
N PRO A 54 50.57 0.24 28.92
CA PRO A 54 49.41 0.45 29.78
C PRO A 54 49.74 0.19 31.26
N ASN A 55 49.32 1.12 32.12
CA ASN A 55 49.21 0.95 33.56
C ASN A 55 47.74 0.65 33.89
N HIS A 56 47.46 -0.47 34.56
CA HIS A 56 46.57 -0.57 35.73
C HIS A 56 46.40 -2.05 36.12
N SER A 57 46.92 -2.34 37.31
CA SER A 57 46.93 -3.61 38.02
C SER A 57 45.56 -3.93 38.63
N PHE A 58 45.04 -5.14 38.36
CA PHE A 58 43.96 -5.76 39.13
C PHE A 58 44.57 -6.71 40.18
N PRO A 59 44.13 -6.69 41.45
CA PRO A 59 44.65 -7.61 42.45
C PRO A 59 44.03 -9.00 42.27
N PHE A 60 44.90 -10.02 42.15
CA PHE A 60 44.54 -11.42 42.29
C PHE A 60 44.09 -11.69 43.73
N SER A 61 42.83 -12.08 43.92
CA SER A 61 42.33 -12.68 45.15
C SER A 61 42.18 -14.18 44.94
N THR A 62 42.75 -14.95 45.87
CA THR A 62 42.69 -16.42 45.98
C THR A 62 41.25 -16.94 46.00
N PRO A 63 40.95 -18.11 45.41
CA PRO A 63 39.60 -18.66 45.45
C PRO A 63 39.26 -19.13 46.87
N GLN A 64 38.29 -18.46 47.50
CA GLN A 64 37.63 -18.96 48.70
C GLN A 64 36.82 -20.21 48.35
N SER A 65 36.93 -21.23 49.20
CA SER A 65 36.16 -22.47 49.13
C SER A 65 34.65 -22.19 49.17
N ILE A 66 33.95 -22.55 48.10
CA ILE A 66 32.49 -22.57 48.05
C ILE A 66 32.00 -23.76 48.89
N ASN A 67 31.30 -23.47 49.98
CA ASN A 67 30.55 -24.46 50.74
C ASN A 67 29.42 -25.02 49.87
N VAL A 68 29.49 -26.30 49.53
CA VAL A 68 28.41 -27.04 48.88
C VAL A 68 27.32 -27.31 49.91
N ALA A 69 26.29 -26.48 49.92
CA ALA A 69 25.04 -26.81 50.58
C ALA A 69 24.29 -27.83 49.70
N THR A 70 24.23 -29.08 50.14
CA THR A 70 23.39 -30.14 49.56
C THR A 70 21.92 -29.72 49.61
N THR A 71 21.43 -29.18 48.50
CA THR A 71 20.01 -28.93 48.30
C THR A 71 19.40 -30.22 47.76
N LYS A 72 18.47 -30.82 48.51
CA LYS A 72 17.75 -32.05 48.12
C LYS A 72 17.07 -31.83 46.77
N LEU A 73 17.33 -32.71 45.80
CA LEU A 73 16.60 -32.77 44.53
C LEU A 73 15.09 -32.90 44.81
N GLN A 74 14.35 -31.83 44.55
CA GLN A 74 12.91 -31.95 44.33
C GLN A 74 12.70 -32.62 42.97
N LYS A 75 11.95 -33.72 43.00
CA LYS A 75 11.59 -34.52 41.84
C LYS A 75 10.86 -33.63 40.82
N ASP A 76 11.52 -33.32 39.71
CA ASP A 76 11.00 -32.49 38.64
C ASP A 76 9.62 -32.97 38.19
N ARG A 77 8.63 -32.11 38.39
CA ARG A 77 7.30 -32.26 37.79
C ARG A 77 7.48 -31.92 36.32
N LYS A 78 7.32 -32.91 35.41
CA LYS A 78 7.31 -32.67 33.96
C LYS A 78 6.44 -31.44 33.66
N PRO A 79 6.96 -30.39 33.00
CA PRO A 79 6.15 -29.24 32.63
C PRO A 79 4.98 -29.75 31.77
N LYS A 80 3.75 -29.38 32.14
CA LYS A 80 2.58 -29.64 31.28
C LYS A 80 2.88 -29.05 29.90
N PRO A 81 2.54 -29.74 28.80
CA PRO A 81 2.70 -29.15 27.48
C PRO A 81 1.88 -27.87 27.45
N THR A 82 2.57 -26.73 27.41
CA THR A 82 1.95 -25.45 27.08
C THR A 82 1.44 -25.60 25.66
N THR A 83 0.12 -25.68 25.49
CA THR A 83 -0.51 -25.48 24.19
C THR A 83 -0.04 -24.11 23.70
N MET A 84 0.92 -24.10 22.78
CA MET A 84 1.42 -22.88 22.15
C MET A 84 0.21 -22.15 21.59
N ALA A 85 -0.02 -20.92 22.05
CA ALA A 85 -1.02 -20.05 21.44
C ALA A 85 -0.74 -19.99 19.93
N SER A 86 -1.78 -20.18 19.12
CA SER A 86 -1.66 -20.16 17.66
C SER A 86 -1.01 -18.84 17.22
N SER A 87 0.10 -18.92 16.48
CA SER A 87 0.79 -17.78 15.88
C SER A 87 0.25 -17.44 14.48
N THR A 88 -0.93 -17.97 14.14
CA THR A 88 -1.52 -17.88 12.81
C THR A 88 -2.48 -16.70 12.70
N ILE A 89 -2.34 -15.93 11.63
CA ILE A 89 -3.28 -14.87 11.22
C ILE A 89 -3.67 -15.09 9.75
N ARG A 90 -4.80 -14.53 9.32
CA ARG A 90 -5.25 -14.56 7.93
C ARG A 90 -5.04 -13.20 7.27
N LEU A 91 -4.15 -13.17 6.29
CA LEU A 91 -3.86 -11.99 5.48
C LEU A 91 -4.72 -12.00 4.22
N GLY A 92 -5.18 -10.83 3.80
CA GLY A 92 -5.96 -10.65 2.58
C GLY A 92 -5.56 -9.43 1.77
N THR A 93 -5.80 -9.49 0.47
CA THR A 93 -5.66 -8.38 -0.48
C THR A 93 -6.78 -8.46 -1.52
N ALA A 94 -7.22 -7.30 -2.01
CA ALA A 94 -8.22 -7.21 -3.07
C ALA A 94 -7.76 -6.22 -4.14
N SER A 95 -8.36 -6.32 -5.33
CA SER A 95 -8.00 -5.52 -6.51
C SER A 95 -9.08 -4.54 -7.00
N PRO A 96 -9.83 -3.84 -6.13
CA PRO A 96 -10.86 -2.93 -6.59
C PRO A 96 -10.28 -1.70 -7.31
N GLY A 97 -11.06 -1.15 -8.23
CA GLY A 97 -10.84 0.19 -8.78
C GLY A 97 -11.66 1.25 -8.06
N THR A 98 -11.21 2.50 -8.09
CA THR A 98 -11.93 3.65 -7.54
C THR A 98 -13.29 3.84 -8.22
N GLN A 99 -14.33 4.11 -7.44
CA GLN A 99 -15.68 4.39 -7.95
C GLN A 99 -15.86 5.87 -8.25
N ALA A 100 -16.90 6.20 -9.02
CA ALA A 100 -17.20 7.55 -9.51
C ALA A 100 -17.38 8.63 -8.42
N THR A 101 -17.53 8.27 -7.15
CA THR A 101 -17.53 9.24 -6.05
C THR A 101 -16.85 8.63 -4.84
N ARG A 102 -16.28 9.48 -3.97
CA ARG A 102 -15.73 9.03 -2.68
C ARG A 102 -16.73 8.20 -1.87
N ALA A 103 -17.98 8.62 -1.81
CA ALA A 103 -19.04 7.90 -1.12
C ALA A 103 -19.32 6.51 -1.73
N ALA A 104 -19.26 6.37 -3.06
CA ALA A 104 -19.39 5.08 -3.72
C ALA A 104 -18.19 4.17 -3.42
N THR A 105 -16.97 4.70 -3.43
CA THR A 105 -15.75 3.96 -3.08
C THR A 105 -15.78 3.49 -1.63
N LEU A 106 -16.26 4.32 -0.69
CA LEU A 106 -16.45 3.93 0.71
C LEU A 106 -17.51 2.82 0.88
N ARG A 107 -18.61 2.87 0.12
CA ARG A 107 -19.60 1.77 0.10
C ARG A 107 -19.01 0.47 -0.46
N GLN A 108 -18.21 0.55 -1.52
CA GLN A 108 -17.49 -0.61 -2.06
C GLN A 108 -16.52 -1.18 -1.02
N LEU A 109 -15.77 -0.32 -0.33
CA LEU A 109 -14.88 -0.73 0.76
C LEU A 109 -15.65 -1.41 1.91
N ALA A 110 -16.82 -0.87 2.29
CA ALA A 110 -17.66 -1.49 3.31
C ALA A 110 -18.09 -2.92 2.91
N SER A 111 -18.53 -3.11 1.65
CA SER A 111 -18.86 -4.43 1.12
C SER A 111 -17.66 -5.37 1.10
N LEU A 112 -16.48 -4.90 0.67
CA LEU A 112 -15.24 -5.66 0.71
C LEU A 112 -14.85 -6.09 2.12
N ALA A 113 -14.93 -5.19 3.10
CA ALA A 113 -14.62 -5.48 4.49
C ALA A 113 -15.58 -6.54 5.08
N GLN A 114 -16.87 -6.47 4.76
CA GLN A 114 -17.85 -7.48 5.17
C GLN A 114 -17.57 -8.86 4.52
N ARG A 115 -17.20 -8.90 3.24
CA ARG A 115 -16.79 -10.14 2.58
C ARG A 115 -15.50 -10.70 3.17
N ALA A 116 -14.55 -9.84 3.54
CA ALA A 116 -13.32 -10.24 4.22
C ALA A 116 -13.62 -10.84 5.61
N ALA A 117 -14.54 -10.23 6.37
CA ALA A 117 -15.01 -10.74 7.66
C ALA A 117 -15.67 -12.12 7.52
N ALA A 118 -16.52 -12.32 6.51
CA ALA A 118 -17.13 -13.62 6.22
C ALA A 118 -16.08 -14.71 5.92
N GLN A 119 -14.94 -14.32 5.34
CA GLN A 119 -13.79 -15.18 5.10
C GLN A 119 -12.78 -15.22 6.26
N ARG A 120 -13.12 -14.62 7.42
CA ARG A 120 -12.29 -14.56 8.64
C ARG A 120 -10.90 -13.96 8.41
N ILE A 121 -10.79 -13.00 7.49
CA ILE A 121 -9.55 -12.27 7.22
C ILE A 121 -9.29 -11.29 8.37
N ASP A 122 -8.08 -11.31 8.91
CA ASP A 122 -7.68 -10.45 10.03
C ASP A 122 -7.20 -9.07 9.54
N LEU A 123 -6.52 -9.04 8.39
CA LEU A 123 -6.01 -7.81 7.77
C LEU A 123 -6.24 -7.80 6.26
N LEU A 124 -6.81 -6.71 5.75
CA LEU A 124 -7.06 -6.49 4.32
C LEU A 124 -6.26 -5.29 3.81
N LEU A 125 -5.37 -5.53 2.84
CA LEU A 125 -4.65 -4.49 2.10
C LEU A 125 -5.42 -4.10 0.82
N LEU A 126 -5.55 -2.80 0.58
CA LEU A 126 -6.17 -2.23 -0.61
C LEU A 126 -5.15 -1.49 -1.50
N PRO A 127 -5.44 -1.27 -2.80
CA PRO A 127 -4.48 -0.72 -3.74
C PRO A 127 -4.00 0.71 -3.45
N GLU A 128 -2.90 1.09 -4.10
CA GLU A 128 -2.41 2.48 -4.15
C GLU A 128 -3.49 3.41 -4.68
N ALA A 129 -3.65 4.60 -4.07
CA ALA A 129 -4.59 5.62 -4.52
C ALA A 129 -6.04 5.13 -4.71
N TYR A 130 -6.47 4.09 -3.99
CA TYR A 130 -7.82 3.52 -4.12
C TYR A 130 -8.92 4.54 -3.81
N ILE A 131 -8.75 5.35 -2.76
CA ILE A 131 -9.63 6.51 -2.52
C ILE A 131 -8.99 7.76 -3.13
N GLY A 132 -9.75 8.52 -3.90
CA GLY A 132 -9.27 9.68 -4.67
C GLY A 132 -8.76 9.33 -6.07
N GLY A 133 -8.36 8.07 -6.29
CA GLY A 133 -8.07 7.53 -7.62
C GLY A 133 -6.67 7.83 -8.14
N TYR A 134 -6.14 6.87 -8.90
CA TYR A 134 -4.88 7.01 -9.62
C TYR A 134 -5.14 7.68 -10.98
N PRO A 135 -4.55 8.87 -11.26
CA PRO A 135 -4.83 9.69 -12.44
C PRO A 135 -4.20 9.11 -13.72
N ARG A 136 -4.60 7.90 -14.11
CA ARG A 136 -3.97 7.19 -15.23
C ARG A 136 -4.45 7.76 -16.57
N GLY A 137 -3.50 8.03 -17.46
CA GLY A 137 -3.75 8.48 -18.83
C GLY A 137 -3.82 10.00 -18.97
N THR A 138 -4.04 10.75 -17.88
CA THR A 138 -3.96 12.21 -17.91
C THR A 138 -2.52 12.71 -17.72
N HIS A 139 -2.26 13.89 -18.27
CA HIS A 139 -1.07 14.70 -18.02
C HIS A 139 -1.46 16.13 -17.63
N PHE A 140 -2.72 16.38 -17.24
CA PHE A 140 -3.25 17.70 -16.83
C PHE A 140 -2.90 18.82 -17.82
N GLY A 141 -2.93 18.52 -19.12
CA GLY A 141 -2.54 19.47 -20.17
C GLY A 141 -1.11 20.04 -20.06
N CYS A 142 -0.22 19.40 -19.28
CA CYS A 142 1.16 19.83 -19.10
C CYS A 142 2.05 19.33 -20.25
N VAL A 143 2.78 20.25 -20.85
CA VAL A 143 3.87 19.98 -21.78
C VAL A 143 5.12 20.75 -21.32
N ILE A 144 6.27 20.51 -21.94
CA ILE A 144 7.48 21.26 -21.60
C ILE A 144 7.26 22.74 -21.96
N GLY A 145 7.25 23.60 -20.93
CA GLY A 145 7.14 25.05 -21.08
C GLY A 145 5.72 25.62 -21.14
N ASP A 146 4.67 24.79 -21.18
CA ASP A 146 3.28 25.27 -21.25
C ASP A 146 2.29 24.38 -20.46
N ARG A 147 1.16 24.98 -20.09
CA ARG A 147 0.05 24.37 -19.34
C ARG A 147 -1.26 24.94 -19.84
N THR A 148 -2.16 24.07 -20.29
CA THR A 148 -3.48 24.49 -20.79
C THR A 148 -4.40 24.95 -19.63
N ALA A 149 -5.39 25.79 -19.93
CA ALA A 149 -6.40 26.19 -18.95
C ALA A 149 -7.26 24.98 -18.51
N ALA A 150 -7.70 24.17 -19.48
CA ALA A 150 -8.46 22.95 -19.22
C ALA A 150 -7.73 21.97 -18.28
N GLY A 151 -6.41 21.83 -18.43
CA GLY A 151 -5.60 21.00 -17.55
C GLY A 151 -5.51 21.53 -16.11
N ARG A 152 -5.57 22.85 -15.91
CA ARG A 152 -5.66 23.45 -14.57
C ARG A 152 -7.02 23.18 -13.93
N ASP A 153 -8.10 23.27 -14.70
CA ASP A 153 -9.45 22.97 -14.23
C ASP A 153 -9.61 21.47 -13.89
N GLU A 154 -9.02 20.59 -14.70
CA GLU A 154 -8.95 19.16 -14.42
C GLU A 154 -8.18 18.87 -13.12
N TYR A 155 -7.02 19.49 -12.91
CA TYR A 155 -6.26 19.36 -11.67
C TYR A 155 -7.02 19.89 -10.46
N ALA A 156 -7.77 21.00 -10.60
CA ALA A 156 -8.61 21.54 -9.54
C ALA A 156 -9.73 20.55 -9.14
N ARG A 157 -10.40 19.92 -10.11
CA ARG A 157 -11.38 18.85 -9.82
C ARG A 157 -10.74 17.67 -9.09
N TYR A 158 -9.58 17.21 -9.57
CA TYR A 158 -8.82 16.14 -8.90
C TYR A 158 -8.46 16.50 -7.45
N PHE A 159 -8.10 17.76 -7.21
CA PHE A 159 -7.81 18.27 -5.87
C PHE A 159 -9.06 18.30 -4.96
N ASP A 160 -10.22 18.69 -5.50
CA ASP A 160 -11.48 18.71 -4.74
C ASP A 160 -11.97 17.32 -4.34
N GLU A 161 -11.66 16.31 -5.16
CA GLU A 161 -12.00 14.90 -4.93
C GLU A 161 -11.02 14.16 -4.00
N ALA A 162 -9.85 14.73 -3.71
CA ALA A 162 -8.89 14.17 -2.78
C ALA A 162 -9.38 14.19 -1.32
N VAL A 163 -8.91 13.23 -0.52
CA VAL A 163 -9.33 13.02 0.87
C VAL A 163 -8.72 14.08 1.77
N ASP A 164 -9.58 14.73 2.56
CA ASP A 164 -9.15 15.65 3.61
C ASP A 164 -9.15 14.93 4.96
N LEU A 165 -7.95 14.64 5.48
CA LEU A 165 -7.77 14.05 6.80
C LEU A 165 -7.59 15.10 7.91
N GLY A 166 -7.95 16.35 7.62
CA GLY A 166 -7.89 17.47 8.56
C GLY A 166 -6.57 18.21 8.56
N ASP A 167 -5.88 18.33 7.42
CA ASP A 167 -4.68 19.18 7.23
C ASP A 167 -3.53 18.99 8.24
N VAL A 168 -3.41 17.80 8.84
CA VAL A 168 -2.37 17.52 9.84
C VAL A 168 -0.97 17.61 9.23
N THR A 169 -0.17 18.55 9.72
CA THR A 169 1.23 18.77 9.34
C THR A 169 2.13 18.80 10.56
N GLY A 170 3.43 18.55 10.38
CA GLY A 170 4.42 18.60 11.46
C GLY A 170 4.30 17.46 12.47
N ASP A 171 4.45 17.79 13.76
CA ASP A 171 4.49 16.88 14.91
C ASP A 171 3.09 16.46 15.41
N ALA A 172 2.03 16.96 14.79
CA ALA A 172 0.65 16.70 15.20
C ALA A 172 0.20 15.25 14.94
N GLY A 173 1.04 14.39 14.33
CA GLY A 173 0.71 13.01 13.98
C GLY A 173 0.17 12.17 15.15
N ASP A 174 0.90 12.13 16.27
CA ASP A 174 0.48 11.35 17.45
C ASP A 174 -0.81 11.89 18.07
N ARG A 175 -0.99 13.21 18.08
CA ARG A 175 -2.22 13.86 18.58
C ARG A 175 -3.40 13.56 17.66
N TRP A 176 -3.17 13.54 16.34
CA TRP A 176 -4.20 13.19 15.37
C TRP A 176 -4.65 11.74 15.55
N VAL A 177 -3.71 10.79 15.63
CA VAL A 177 -4.00 9.37 15.92
C VAL A 177 -4.86 9.25 17.18
N LYS A 178 -4.46 9.90 18.27
CA LYS A 178 -5.14 9.86 19.58
C LYS A 178 -6.44 10.68 19.67
N ARG A 179 -6.93 11.29 18.59
CA ARG A 179 -8.11 12.19 18.58
C ARG A 179 -7.98 13.35 19.58
N GLN A 180 -6.79 13.93 19.71
CA GLN A 180 -6.46 15.03 20.62
C GLN A 180 -6.40 16.40 19.92
N LEU A 181 -6.82 16.47 18.66
CA LEU A 181 -6.95 17.71 17.89
C LEU A 181 -8.40 18.20 17.94
N GLY A 182 -8.61 19.51 17.78
CA GLY A 182 -9.94 20.12 17.76
C GLY A 182 -10.76 19.76 16.52
N GLU A 183 -12.05 20.12 16.52
CA GLU A 183 -12.98 19.85 15.40
C GLU A 183 -12.50 20.44 14.06
N GLU A 184 -11.67 21.49 14.08
CA GLU A 184 -11.08 22.07 12.87
C GLU A 184 -10.13 21.12 12.13
N TRP A 185 -9.64 20.06 12.79
CA TRP A 185 -8.75 19.02 12.22
C TRP A 185 -9.49 17.72 11.87
N LYS A 186 -10.83 17.77 11.78
CA LYS A 186 -11.66 16.60 11.45
C LYS A 186 -11.56 16.21 9.98
N GLY A 187 -11.37 17.20 9.10
CA GLY A 187 -11.38 16.99 7.65
C GLY A 187 -12.77 16.70 7.10
N ASP A 188 -12.85 15.83 6.09
CA ASP A 188 -14.07 15.55 5.32
C ASP A 188 -14.92 14.39 5.84
N GLY A 189 -14.56 13.80 6.99
CA GLY A 189 -15.24 12.64 7.57
C GLY A 189 -14.79 11.28 7.04
N THR A 190 -13.83 11.23 6.10
CA THR A 190 -13.31 9.96 5.56
C THR A 190 -12.63 9.13 6.65
N ARG A 191 -11.92 9.76 7.59
CA ARG A 191 -11.33 9.08 8.75
C ARG A 191 -12.39 8.30 9.51
N GLU A 192 -13.48 8.97 9.90
CA GLU A 192 -14.57 8.39 10.68
C GLU A 192 -15.24 7.24 9.91
N ALA A 193 -15.46 7.42 8.61
CA ALA A 193 -16.03 6.37 7.76
C ALA A 193 -15.13 5.12 7.72
N LEU A 194 -13.82 5.29 7.58
CA LEU A 194 -12.87 4.18 7.57
C LEU A 194 -12.81 3.46 8.92
N GLU A 195 -12.80 4.21 10.03
CA GLU A 195 -12.83 3.64 11.38
C GLU A 195 -14.12 2.86 11.64
N ALA A 196 -15.28 3.40 11.21
CA ALA A 196 -16.57 2.71 11.31
C ALA A 196 -16.58 1.41 10.48
N ILE A 197 -16.13 1.44 9.23
CA ILE A 197 -16.08 0.25 8.37
C ILE A 197 -15.18 -0.84 8.99
N ALA A 198 -14.02 -0.47 9.51
CA ALA A 198 -13.11 -1.40 10.17
C ALA A 198 -13.75 -2.01 11.42
N ALA A 199 -14.35 -1.18 12.28
CA ALA A 199 -15.01 -1.61 13.51
C ALA A 199 -16.20 -2.55 13.24
N ASP A 200 -17.07 -2.19 12.28
CA ASP A 200 -18.26 -2.96 11.93
C ASP A 200 -17.91 -4.32 11.31
N ALA A 201 -16.82 -4.40 10.54
CA ALA A 201 -16.36 -5.64 9.94
C ALA A 201 -15.49 -6.48 10.89
N GLY A 202 -14.87 -5.87 11.89
CA GLY A 202 -13.87 -6.51 12.74
C GLY A 202 -12.55 -6.82 12.00
N VAL A 203 -12.25 -6.12 10.91
CA VAL A 203 -11.08 -6.36 10.04
C VAL A 203 -10.11 -5.19 10.12
N PHE A 204 -8.81 -5.46 10.22
CA PHE A 204 -7.78 -4.43 10.10
C PHE A 204 -7.65 -3.96 8.65
N LEU A 205 -7.84 -2.68 8.39
CA LEU A 205 -7.79 -2.14 7.03
C LEU A 205 -6.50 -1.36 6.80
N VAL A 206 -5.88 -1.60 5.65
CA VAL A 206 -4.79 -0.77 5.13
C VAL A 206 -5.20 -0.21 3.78
N VAL A 207 -5.43 1.10 3.72
CA VAL A 207 -6.11 1.73 2.59
C VAL A 207 -5.21 2.77 1.94
N GLY A 208 -4.91 2.59 0.65
CA GLY A 208 -4.25 3.61 -0.17
C GLY A 208 -5.23 4.72 -0.55
N LEU A 209 -4.78 5.97 -0.44
CA LEU A 209 -5.60 7.13 -0.76
C LEU A 209 -4.76 8.31 -1.26
N ILE A 210 -5.43 9.26 -1.90
CA ILE A 210 -4.88 10.57 -2.24
C ILE A 210 -5.34 11.55 -1.16
N GLU A 211 -4.40 11.98 -0.34
CA GLU A 211 -4.62 12.96 0.73
C GLU A 211 -4.37 14.36 0.17
N ARG A 212 -5.31 15.28 0.38
CA ARG A 212 -5.01 16.72 0.29
C ARG A 212 -4.62 17.24 1.65
N ALA A 213 -3.57 18.07 1.69
CA ALA A 213 -3.23 18.85 2.86
C ALA A 213 -2.79 20.26 2.45
N GLY A 214 -3.50 21.28 2.93
CA GLY A 214 -3.38 22.63 2.38
C GLY A 214 -3.59 22.61 0.87
N GLY A 215 -2.70 23.25 0.10
CA GLY A 215 -2.78 23.27 -1.38
C GLY A 215 -2.05 22.13 -2.10
N THR A 216 -1.70 21.03 -1.41
CA THR A 216 -0.87 19.94 -1.98
C THR A 216 -1.57 18.58 -1.87
N LEU A 217 -1.40 17.73 -2.88
CA LEU A 217 -1.84 16.33 -2.87
C LEU A 217 -0.68 15.41 -2.52
N TYR A 218 -0.98 14.32 -1.81
CA TYR A 218 -0.03 13.31 -1.40
C TYR A 218 -0.61 11.92 -1.65
N CYS A 219 0.17 11.05 -2.29
CA CYS A 219 -0.14 9.63 -2.31
C CYS A 219 0.19 9.04 -0.93
N ALA A 220 -0.81 8.46 -0.27
CA ALA A 220 -0.71 8.04 1.12
C ALA A 220 -1.32 6.65 1.35
N VAL A 221 -1.01 6.08 2.52
CA VAL A 221 -1.71 4.91 3.07
C VAL A 221 -2.09 5.21 4.52
N VAL A 222 -3.19 4.64 4.96
CA VAL A 222 -3.66 4.70 6.36
C VAL A 222 -3.80 3.30 6.96
N TYR A 223 -3.56 3.17 8.26
CA TYR A 223 -3.68 1.93 9.02
C TYR A 223 -4.84 2.04 10.01
N VAL A 224 -5.86 1.20 9.87
CA VAL A 224 -7.11 1.30 10.64
C VAL A 224 -7.34 0.01 11.40
N CYS A 225 -7.18 0.08 12.72
CA CYS A 225 -7.47 -1.02 13.63
C CYS A 225 -8.99 -1.07 13.92
N PRO A 226 -9.63 -2.24 13.86
CA PRO A 226 -11.06 -2.36 14.12
C PRO A 226 -11.44 -2.04 15.58
N ARG A 227 -10.47 -2.02 16.50
CA ARG A 227 -10.70 -1.74 17.93
C ARG A 227 -10.22 -0.36 18.36
N GLU A 228 -9.10 0.09 17.80
CA GLU A 228 -8.40 1.30 18.24
C GLU A 228 -8.57 2.46 17.25
N GLY A 229 -9.22 2.22 16.11
CA GLY A 229 -9.38 3.20 15.05
C GLY A 229 -8.07 3.44 14.28
N MET A 230 -7.86 4.67 13.84
CA MET A 230 -6.69 5.04 13.05
C MET A 230 -5.40 4.90 13.87
N LEU A 231 -4.48 4.04 13.46
CA LEU A 231 -3.16 3.86 14.11
C LEU A 231 -2.07 4.73 13.49
N GLY A 232 -2.27 5.19 12.26
CA GLY A 232 -1.31 6.05 11.59
C GLY A 232 -1.63 6.27 10.12
N LYS A 233 -0.90 7.22 9.52
CA LYS A 233 -0.88 7.48 8.10
C LYS A 233 0.54 7.73 7.63
N ARG A 234 0.84 7.42 6.37
CA ARG A 234 2.11 7.78 5.76
C ARG A 234 1.97 8.25 4.33
N ARG A 235 2.92 9.06 3.89
CA ARG A 235 2.97 9.63 2.54
C ARG A 235 4.14 9.02 1.76
N LYS A 236 3.97 8.83 0.45
CA LYS A 236 5.00 8.37 -0.48
C LYS A 236 6.17 9.34 -0.44
N VAL A 237 7.38 8.88 -0.11
CA VAL A 237 8.55 9.75 0.06
C VAL A 237 8.96 10.38 -1.25
N LEU A 238 8.78 9.68 -2.37
CA LEU A 238 9.13 10.17 -3.70
C LEU A 238 8.13 9.70 -4.77
N PRO A 239 7.28 10.61 -5.28
CA PRO A 239 6.47 10.35 -6.46
C PRO A 239 7.34 10.02 -7.69
N THR A 240 6.86 9.10 -8.50
CA THR A 240 7.59 8.52 -9.63
C THR A 240 7.26 9.23 -10.93
N GLY A 241 8.28 9.60 -11.70
CA GLY A 241 8.10 10.18 -13.04
C GLY A 241 7.12 11.36 -13.04
N THR A 242 6.07 11.26 -13.86
CA THR A 242 5.03 12.29 -14.04
C THR A 242 4.15 12.51 -12.81
N GLU A 243 4.11 11.57 -11.86
CA GLU A 243 3.40 11.79 -10.58
C GLU A 243 3.88 13.05 -9.86
N ARG A 244 5.14 13.45 -10.08
CA ARG A 244 5.73 14.69 -9.53
C ARG A 244 5.06 15.98 -10.02
N LEU A 245 4.22 15.91 -11.04
CA LEU A 245 3.39 17.04 -11.47
C LEU A 245 2.22 17.29 -10.53
N CYS A 246 1.70 16.26 -9.86
CA CYS A 246 0.46 16.33 -9.10
C CYS A 246 0.62 15.99 -7.62
N TRP A 247 1.62 15.19 -7.23
CA TRP A 247 1.82 14.78 -5.83
C TRP A 247 3.11 15.35 -5.24
N GLY A 248 3.02 15.74 -3.97
CA GLY A 248 4.14 16.15 -3.14
C GLY A 248 4.89 14.97 -2.51
N GLN A 249 6.09 15.25 -2.01
CA GLN A 249 6.92 14.29 -1.30
C GLN A 249 6.49 14.16 0.17
N GLY A 250 6.42 12.93 0.65
CA GLY A 250 6.24 12.60 2.06
C GLY A 250 7.55 12.72 2.85
N SER A 251 7.42 12.99 4.16
CA SER A 251 8.58 12.93 5.07
C SER A 251 8.97 11.47 5.33
N PRO A 252 10.27 11.13 5.34
CA PRO A 252 10.76 9.81 5.79
C PRO A 252 10.32 9.45 7.21
N SER A 253 10.05 10.43 8.08
CA SER A 253 9.49 10.19 9.42
C SER A 253 8.18 9.39 9.42
N THR A 254 7.45 9.44 8.31
CA THR A 254 6.19 8.69 8.15
C THR A 254 6.40 7.21 7.81
N LEU A 255 7.64 6.77 7.54
CA LEU A 255 8.00 5.35 7.38
C LEU A 255 8.04 4.59 8.71
N ARG A 256 7.67 5.25 9.82
CA ARG A 256 7.56 4.62 11.14
C ARG A 256 6.65 3.39 11.08
N ALA A 257 7.18 2.26 11.48
CA ALA A 257 6.42 1.01 11.57
C ALA A 257 5.34 1.12 12.67
N VAL A 258 4.22 0.42 12.44
CA VAL A 258 3.08 0.37 13.34
C VAL A 258 2.98 -1.02 13.95
N SER A 259 2.82 -1.11 15.27
CA SER A 259 2.55 -2.37 15.95
C SER A 259 1.07 -2.53 16.24
N THR A 260 0.54 -3.72 16.02
CA THR A 260 -0.81 -4.11 16.43
C THR A 260 -0.83 -5.56 16.92
N THR A 261 -1.96 -6.03 17.44
CA THR A 261 -2.16 -7.42 17.86
C THR A 261 -3.38 -8.00 17.14
N LEU A 262 -3.14 -9.01 16.29
CA LEU A 262 -4.15 -9.72 15.54
C LEU A 262 -4.23 -11.15 16.07
N ARG A 263 -5.41 -11.59 16.54
CA ARG A 263 -5.61 -12.93 17.14
C ARG A 263 -4.62 -13.29 18.26
N GLY A 264 -4.18 -12.29 19.03
CA GLY A 264 -3.19 -12.47 20.10
C GLY A 264 -1.73 -12.53 19.62
N VAL A 265 -1.50 -12.38 18.31
CA VAL A 265 -0.17 -12.33 17.69
C VAL A 265 0.21 -10.87 17.48
N ARG A 266 1.38 -10.46 17.97
CA ARG A 266 1.92 -9.12 17.68
C ARG A 266 2.44 -9.06 16.25
N VAL A 267 2.03 -8.01 15.55
CA VAL A 267 2.38 -7.74 14.15
C VAL A 267 2.99 -6.35 14.07
N ASN A 268 4.19 -6.25 13.52
CA ASN A 268 4.87 -5.00 13.21
C ASN A 268 4.79 -4.80 11.70
N LEU A 269 4.01 -3.82 11.28
CA LEU A 269 3.71 -3.58 9.88
C LEU A 269 4.21 -2.23 9.40
N ALA A 270 4.64 -2.19 8.15
CA ALA A 270 4.97 -0.96 7.45
C ALA A 270 4.66 -1.11 5.96
N ALA A 271 4.41 0.02 5.31
CA ALA A 271 4.11 0.04 3.89
C ALA A 271 5.16 0.81 3.08
N ALA A 272 5.50 0.29 1.90
CA ALA A 272 6.19 1.03 0.84
C ALA A 272 5.30 1.02 -0.41
N ILE A 273 4.98 2.21 -0.92
CA ILE A 273 4.08 2.42 -2.04
C ILE A 273 4.86 2.31 -3.35
N CYS A 274 4.44 1.39 -4.22
CA CYS A 274 4.91 1.28 -5.60
C CYS A 274 6.45 1.26 -5.69
N TRP A 275 7.07 2.17 -6.43
CA TRP A 275 8.51 2.13 -6.67
C TRP A 275 9.40 2.55 -5.50
N GLU A 276 8.84 2.90 -4.33
CA GLU A 276 9.60 2.94 -3.08
C GLU A 276 10.25 1.58 -2.76
N ASN A 277 9.65 0.48 -3.22
CA ASN A 277 10.19 -0.86 -3.09
C ASN A 277 11.51 -1.06 -3.86
N TYR A 278 11.79 -0.24 -4.86
CA TYR A 278 13.08 -0.25 -5.56
C TYR A 278 14.17 0.55 -4.83
N MET A 279 13.83 1.29 -3.75
CA MET A 279 14.80 2.08 -2.98
C MET A 279 15.44 1.22 -1.88
N PRO A 280 16.69 0.76 -2.02
CA PRO A 280 17.30 -0.18 -1.07
C PRO A 280 17.45 0.41 0.34
N LEU A 281 17.79 1.69 0.45
CA LEU A 281 17.92 2.35 1.76
C LEU A 281 16.57 2.49 2.48
N LEU A 282 15.48 2.67 1.73
CA LEU A 282 14.12 2.72 2.29
C LEU A 282 13.72 1.34 2.82
N ARG A 283 13.94 0.28 2.03
CA ARG A 283 13.69 -1.09 2.46
C ARG A 283 14.47 -1.44 3.73
N GLN A 284 15.77 -1.13 3.75
CA GLN A 284 16.61 -1.36 4.92
C GLN A 284 16.11 -0.59 6.16
N ALA A 285 15.62 0.65 5.99
CA ALA A 285 15.02 1.42 7.08
C ALA A 285 13.73 0.78 7.64
N LEU A 286 12.95 0.09 6.81
CA LEU A 286 11.79 -0.68 7.28
C LEU A 286 12.21 -1.96 8.01
N TYR A 287 13.20 -2.69 7.49
CA TYR A 287 13.70 -3.91 8.13
C TYR A 287 14.31 -3.63 9.50
N ALA A 288 15.07 -2.53 9.64
CA ALA A 288 15.69 -2.09 10.90
C ALA A 288 14.67 -1.93 12.04
N GLN A 289 13.46 -1.47 11.73
CA GLN A 289 12.37 -1.29 12.69
C GLN A 289 11.68 -2.60 13.10
N ASN A 290 12.21 -3.77 12.72
CA ASN A 290 11.66 -5.09 13.02
C ASN A 290 10.27 -5.37 12.40
N VAL A 291 10.06 -4.91 11.16
CA VAL A 291 8.85 -5.21 10.39
C VAL A 291 8.76 -6.71 10.07
N ASN A 292 7.64 -7.33 10.41
CA ASN A 292 7.35 -8.74 10.13
C ASN A 292 6.18 -8.93 9.14
N LEU A 293 5.45 -7.85 8.83
CA LEU A 293 4.45 -7.77 7.77
C LEU A 293 4.70 -6.53 6.89
N TYR A 294 5.13 -6.74 5.66
CA TYR A 294 5.47 -5.70 4.71
C TYR A 294 4.33 -5.51 3.70
N LEU A 295 3.88 -4.26 3.54
CA LEU A 295 2.72 -3.93 2.73
C LEU A 295 3.15 -3.13 1.49
N ALA A 296 2.80 -3.63 0.32
CA ALA A 296 3.24 -3.08 -0.96
C ALA A 296 2.07 -2.77 -1.90
N PRO A 297 1.25 -1.74 -1.60
CA PRO A 297 0.25 -1.23 -2.53
C PRO A 297 0.96 -0.63 -3.75
N THR A 298 0.44 -0.89 -4.95
CA THR A 298 1.07 -0.48 -6.21
C THR A 298 0.05 -0.16 -7.29
N ALA A 299 0.50 0.60 -8.29
CA ALA A 299 -0.15 0.80 -9.58
C ALA A 299 0.68 0.20 -10.75
N ASP A 300 1.78 -0.48 -10.45
CA ASP A 300 2.64 -1.19 -11.41
C ASP A 300 2.09 -2.60 -11.69
N ASN A 301 1.63 -2.81 -12.92
CA ASN A 301 0.99 -4.05 -13.38
C ASN A 301 1.94 -4.94 -14.21
N ARG A 302 3.24 -4.71 -14.13
CA ARG A 302 4.22 -5.44 -14.94
C ARG A 302 4.72 -6.70 -14.23
N ASP A 303 5.08 -7.72 -15.00
CA ASP A 303 5.47 -9.04 -14.49
C ASP A 303 6.67 -9.00 -13.52
N GLN A 304 7.62 -8.07 -13.70
CA GLN A 304 8.79 -7.98 -12.81
C GLN A 304 8.45 -7.55 -11.38
N TRP A 305 7.24 -7.02 -11.13
CA TRP A 305 6.81 -6.66 -9.79
C TRP A 305 6.86 -7.86 -8.83
N MET A 306 6.46 -9.04 -9.31
CA MET A 306 6.48 -10.26 -8.50
C MET A 306 7.90 -10.66 -8.10
N ALA A 307 8.86 -10.52 -9.01
CA ALA A 307 10.26 -10.82 -8.72
C ALA A 307 10.78 -9.93 -7.57
N LEU A 308 10.44 -8.64 -7.59
CA LEU A 308 10.79 -7.71 -6.52
C LEU A 308 10.13 -8.11 -5.19
N MET A 309 8.82 -8.41 -5.18
CA MET A 309 8.12 -8.77 -3.94
C MET A 309 8.70 -10.03 -3.29
N ARG A 310 9.13 -11.01 -4.09
CA ARG A 310 9.84 -12.20 -3.60
C ARG A 310 11.20 -11.84 -3.01
N THR A 311 11.95 -10.95 -3.64
CA THR A 311 13.22 -10.44 -3.09
C THR A 311 13.00 -9.73 -1.75
N VAL A 312 12.02 -8.84 -1.66
CA VAL A 312 11.69 -8.10 -0.43
C VAL A 312 11.32 -9.04 0.70
N ALA A 313 10.52 -10.07 0.43
CA ALA A 313 10.11 -11.05 1.43
C ALA A 313 11.31 -11.84 2.01
N VAL A 314 12.21 -12.28 1.13
CA VAL A 314 13.43 -13.01 1.51
C VAL A 314 14.43 -12.12 2.25
N GLU A 315 14.63 -10.90 1.77
CA GLU A 315 15.60 -9.97 2.33
C GLU A 315 15.16 -9.45 3.72
N GLY A 316 13.88 -9.11 3.87
CA GLY A 316 13.32 -8.61 5.13
C GLY A 316 12.90 -9.70 6.13
N ARG A 317 12.81 -10.96 5.69
CA ARG A 317 12.21 -12.07 6.45
C ARG A 317 10.86 -11.71 7.05
N CYS A 318 9.99 -11.22 6.18
CA CYS A 318 8.65 -10.77 6.50
C CYS A 318 7.66 -11.33 5.48
N PHE A 319 6.40 -11.47 5.88
CA PHE A 319 5.35 -11.70 4.89
C PHE A 319 5.16 -10.43 4.08
N VAL A 320 5.08 -10.54 2.76
CA VAL A 320 4.78 -9.41 1.86
C VAL A 320 3.36 -9.56 1.36
N VAL A 321 2.53 -8.53 1.54
CA VAL A 321 1.21 -8.43 0.92
C VAL A 321 1.27 -7.30 -0.09
N SER A 322 1.00 -7.63 -1.36
CA SER A 322 0.91 -6.64 -2.43
C SER A 322 -0.52 -6.50 -2.92
N SER A 323 -0.90 -5.27 -3.26
CA SER A 323 -2.24 -4.94 -3.74
C SER A 323 -2.14 -4.00 -4.94
N ASN A 324 -2.74 -4.41 -6.06
CA ASN A 324 -2.84 -3.61 -7.27
C ASN A 324 -4.29 -3.58 -7.76
N MET A 325 -4.74 -2.44 -8.26
CA MET A 325 -6.07 -2.26 -8.82
C MET A 325 -6.23 -3.03 -10.14
N CYS A 326 -7.42 -3.59 -10.37
CA CYS A 326 -7.81 -4.20 -11.63
C CYS A 326 -8.91 -3.36 -12.28
N ILE A 327 -8.60 -2.72 -13.41
CA ILE A 327 -9.45 -1.71 -14.07
C ILE A 327 -9.51 -2.01 -15.57
N ARG A 328 -10.72 -2.19 -16.09
CA ARG A 328 -11.00 -2.29 -17.54
C ARG A 328 -11.07 -0.93 -18.19
N GLU A 329 -10.66 -0.85 -19.45
CA GLU A 329 -10.91 0.34 -20.28
C GLU A 329 -12.42 0.54 -20.47
N GLY A 330 -12.91 1.77 -20.34
CA GLY A 330 -14.34 2.10 -20.48
C GLY A 330 -15.27 1.51 -19.40
N GLY A 331 -14.71 0.97 -18.30
CA GLY A 331 -15.49 0.48 -17.16
C GLY A 331 -16.12 1.58 -16.31
N SER A 332 -16.94 1.20 -15.33
CA SER A 332 -17.58 2.13 -14.37
C SER A 332 -16.64 2.74 -13.33
N ASN A 333 -15.40 2.23 -13.24
CA ASN A 333 -14.37 2.75 -12.35
C ASN A 333 -13.77 4.02 -12.93
N VAL A 334 -13.52 5.02 -12.09
CA VAL A 334 -12.92 6.29 -12.51
C VAL A 334 -11.42 6.27 -12.29
N ASN A 335 -10.67 6.82 -13.25
CA ASN A 335 -9.21 6.92 -13.20
C ASN A 335 -8.75 8.13 -12.40
N GLY A 336 -9.34 8.39 -11.23
CA GLY A 336 -9.05 9.58 -10.42
C GLY A 336 -9.33 10.93 -11.10
N VAL A 337 -9.75 10.96 -12.36
CA VAL A 337 -10.17 12.15 -13.10
C VAL A 337 -11.40 11.78 -13.90
N HIS A 338 -12.43 12.62 -13.78
CA HIS A 338 -13.64 12.52 -14.60
C HIS A 338 -13.37 13.13 -15.97
N GLU A 339 -13.52 12.34 -17.03
CA GLU A 339 -13.82 12.91 -18.34
C GLU A 339 -15.26 13.44 -18.31
N GLU A 340 -15.41 14.75 -18.45
CA GLU A 340 -16.70 15.32 -18.82
C GLU A 340 -16.95 14.92 -20.28
N VAL A 341 -17.58 13.77 -20.49
CA VAL A 341 -18.16 13.45 -21.80
C VAL A 341 -19.27 14.48 -22.01
N PRO A 342 -19.19 15.34 -23.04
CA PRO A 342 -20.30 16.23 -23.37
C PRO A 342 -21.56 15.37 -23.49
N PRO A 343 -22.73 15.82 -22.97
CA PRO A 343 -23.93 15.04 -23.07
C PRO A 343 -24.10 14.61 -24.53
N PRO A 344 -24.27 13.30 -24.81
CA PRO A 344 -24.48 12.87 -26.18
C PRO A 344 -25.66 13.69 -26.73
N PRO A 345 -25.59 14.13 -28.00
CA PRO A 345 -26.75 14.77 -28.61
C PRO A 345 -27.95 13.84 -28.37
N PRO A 346 -29.12 14.41 -28.01
CA PRO A 346 -30.28 13.59 -27.66
C PRO A 346 -30.46 12.55 -28.77
N PRO A 347 -30.63 11.26 -28.42
CA PRO A 347 -30.77 10.23 -29.43
C PRO A 347 -31.88 10.70 -30.38
N PRO A 348 -31.69 10.64 -31.71
CA PRO A 348 -32.81 10.89 -32.60
C PRO A 348 -33.90 9.94 -32.13
N THR A 349 -35.04 10.50 -31.74
CA THR A 349 -36.16 9.74 -31.21
C THR A 349 -36.53 8.72 -32.27
N ARG A 350 -36.02 7.50 -32.13
CA ARG A 350 -36.30 6.42 -33.06
C ARG A 350 -37.71 5.98 -32.71
N ARG A 351 -38.67 6.63 -33.37
CA ARG A 351 -40.04 6.12 -33.44
C ARG A 351 -39.94 4.70 -34.01
N ARG A 352 -40.79 3.82 -33.46
CA ARG A 352 -41.02 2.43 -33.87
C ARG A 352 -40.91 2.30 -35.38
N ASN A 353 -40.29 1.23 -35.88
CA ASN A 353 -40.18 0.88 -37.31
C ASN A 353 -41.37 1.44 -38.10
N SER A 354 -41.17 2.56 -38.79
CA SER A 354 -42.17 3.22 -39.61
C SER A 354 -41.60 3.40 -41.01
N MET A 355 -42.49 3.40 -42.00
CA MET A 355 -42.15 3.73 -43.38
C MET A 355 -43.05 4.87 -43.86
N MET A 356 -42.49 5.73 -44.71
CA MET A 356 -43.21 6.85 -45.33
C MET A 356 -43.85 6.40 -46.64
N THR A 357 -45.10 6.77 -46.85
CA THR A 357 -45.80 6.62 -48.14
C THR A 357 -45.40 7.73 -49.11
N ALA A 358 -45.63 7.52 -50.41
CA ALA A 358 -45.36 8.53 -51.44
C ALA A 358 -46.17 9.83 -51.23
N ASP A 359 -47.31 9.74 -50.54
CA ASP A 359 -48.19 10.87 -50.22
C ASP A 359 -47.83 11.57 -48.89
N GLY A 360 -46.69 11.22 -48.28
CA GLY A 360 -46.16 11.90 -47.10
C GLY A 360 -46.74 11.47 -45.75
N ASN A 361 -47.53 10.38 -45.70
CA ASN A 361 -48.07 9.82 -44.45
C ASN A 361 -47.13 8.76 -43.85
N GLU A 362 -46.92 8.82 -42.53
CA GLU A 362 -46.10 7.86 -41.75
C GLU A 362 -46.95 6.63 -41.36
N ILE A 363 -46.55 5.42 -41.77
CA ILE A 363 -47.19 4.15 -41.39
C ILE A 363 -46.27 3.40 -40.42
N ALA A 364 -46.80 3.05 -39.24
CA ALA A 364 -46.11 2.20 -38.26
C ALA A 364 -46.19 0.72 -38.64
N LEU A 365 -45.05 0.03 -38.72
CA LEU A 365 -44.95 -1.40 -38.98
C LEU A 365 -45.08 -2.20 -37.67
N PRO A 366 -45.77 -3.35 -37.66
CA PRO A 366 -45.86 -4.21 -36.47
C PRO A 366 -44.48 -4.78 -36.11
N SER A 367 -44.07 -4.65 -34.85
CA SER A 367 -42.85 -5.27 -34.33
C SER A 367 -43.00 -6.80 -34.24
N PRO A 368 -42.03 -7.61 -34.70
CA PRO A 368 -42.03 -9.04 -34.42
C PRO A 368 -41.91 -9.27 -32.91
N GLY A 369 -42.78 -10.12 -32.35
CA GLY A 369 -42.77 -10.49 -30.94
C GLY A 369 -41.43 -11.10 -30.51
N ALA A 370 -41.08 -10.88 -29.23
CA ALA A 370 -39.83 -11.31 -28.61
C ALA A 370 -39.51 -12.80 -28.88
N SER A 371 -38.35 -13.05 -29.50
CA SER A 371 -37.76 -14.38 -29.63
C SER A 371 -37.39 -14.91 -28.24
N ARG A 372 -38.15 -15.90 -27.78
CA ARG A 372 -37.92 -16.64 -26.54
C ARG A 372 -36.77 -17.62 -26.78
N ARG A 373 -35.73 -17.56 -25.95
CA ARG A 373 -34.55 -18.46 -25.97
C ARG A 373 -35.01 -19.93 -26.04
N ARG A 374 -34.63 -20.64 -27.10
CA ARG A 374 -35.01 -22.06 -27.36
C ARG A 374 -34.35 -22.97 -26.29
N ARG A 375 -35.12 -23.86 -25.67
CA ARG A 375 -34.60 -24.89 -24.74
C ARG A 375 -33.85 -25.96 -25.55
N ARG A 376 -32.88 -26.65 -24.94
CA ARG A 376 -32.11 -27.73 -25.60
C ARG A 376 -33.06 -28.89 -25.95
N SER A 377 -33.07 -29.28 -27.22
CA SER A 377 -33.83 -30.40 -27.75
C SER A 377 -32.96 -31.23 -28.70
N VAL A 378 -33.36 -32.48 -28.92
CA VAL A 378 -32.76 -33.41 -29.88
C VAL A 378 -33.89 -33.98 -30.74
N PHE A 379 -33.64 -34.21 -32.02
CA PHE A 379 -34.60 -34.81 -32.94
C PHE A 379 -34.33 -36.31 -33.08
N ASP A 380 -35.39 -37.12 -33.11
CA ASP A 380 -35.28 -38.54 -33.47
C ASP A 380 -35.19 -38.75 -34.99
N SER A 381 -34.97 -40.00 -35.41
CA SER A 381 -34.84 -40.38 -36.82
C SER A 381 -36.14 -40.22 -37.62
N ASP A 382 -37.28 -40.07 -36.95
CA ASP A 382 -38.59 -39.88 -37.56
C ASP A 382 -39.00 -38.39 -37.60
N GLY A 383 -38.11 -37.49 -37.17
CA GLY A 383 -38.27 -36.04 -37.27
C GLY A 383 -39.04 -35.39 -36.12
N ASN A 384 -39.27 -36.11 -35.00
CA ASN A 384 -39.93 -35.55 -33.82
C ASN A 384 -38.94 -34.86 -32.89
N GLU A 385 -39.32 -33.72 -32.32
CA GLU A 385 -38.49 -32.93 -31.39
C GLU A 385 -38.69 -33.37 -29.93
N ILE A 386 -37.62 -33.81 -29.25
CA ILE A 386 -37.62 -34.20 -27.83
C ILE A 386 -36.91 -33.11 -27.00
N VAL A 387 -37.60 -32.52 -26.03
CA VAL A 387 -37.08 -31.45 -25.16
C VAL A 387 -36.50 -32.04 -23.87
N LEU A 388 -35.23 -31.75 -23.56
CA LEU A 388 -34.53 -32.30 -22.39
C LEU A 388 -34.79 -31.44 -21.13
N SER A 389 -35.26 -32.07 -20.04
CA SER A 389 -35.45 -31.45 -18.72
C SER A 389 -34.19 -31.53 -17.86
N CYS A 390 -33.79 -30.43 -17.21
CA CYS A 390 -32.74 -30.40 -16.18
C CYS A 390 -33.22 -31.11 -14.90
N ALA A 391 -32.34 -31.90 -14.28
CA ALA A 391 -32.54 -32.46 -12.94
C ALA A 391 -31.60 -31.79 -11.92
N GLU A 392 -32.10 -31.59 -10.70
CA GLU A 392 -31.41 -31.14 -9.51
C GLU A 392 -30.83 -32.34 -8.72
N GLU A 393 -29.72 -32.05 -8.03
CA GLU A 393 -29.15 -32.63 -6.79
C GLU A 393 -29.14 -34.15 -6.54
N GLU A 394 -27.96 -34.68 -6.17
CA GLU A 394 -27.85 -35.86 -5.31
C GLU A 394 -26.61 -35.83 -4.40
N GLU A 395 -26.82 -36.36 -3.19
CA GLU A 395 -26.07 -36.29 -1.94
C GLU A 395 -24.78 -37.14 -1.84
N GLN A 396 -24.00 -36.83 -0.81
CA GLN A 396 -22.70 -37.38 -0.41
C GLN A 396 -22.81 -38.65 0.48
N PRO A 397 -21.75 -39.47 0.63
CA PRO A 397 -21.43 -40.01 1.96
C PRO A 397 -19.92 -40.04 2.33
N PRO A 398 -19.55 -40.33 3.60
CA PRO A 398 -18.45 -39.63 4.28
C PRO A 398 -17.24 -40.48 4.74
N ALA A 399 -16.28 -39.74 5.33
CA ALA A 399 -15.37 -40.06 6.45
C ALA A 399 -13.91 -40.44 6.16
N ALA A 400 -12.97 -39.69 6.75
CA ALA A 400 -12.11 -40.19 7.85
C ALA A 400 -11.20 -39.08 8.41
N ALA A 401 -11.11 -39.03 9.74
CA ALA A 401 -10.32 -38.08 10.51
C ALA A 401 -8.83 -38.44 10.55
N ALA A 402 -7.95 -37.43 10.48
CA ALA A 402 -6.57 -37.51 10.94
C ALA A 402 -6.12 -36.16 11.53
N ALA A 403 -5.29 -36.24 12.57
CA ALA A 403 -5.07 -35.20 13.57
C ALA A 403 -4.14 -34.04 13.14
N ALA A 404 -4.54 -32.85 13.60
CA ALA A 404 -3.83 -31.61 13.91
C ALA A 404 -2.36 -31.40 13.45
N ALA A 405 -2.23 -30.60 12.40
CA ALA A 405 -1.22 -29.55 12.24
C ALA A 405 -1.99 -28.26 11.86
N PRO A 406 -1.50 -27.03 12.15
CA PRO A 406 -2.20 -25.81 11.72
C PRO A 406 -2.32 -25.84 10.19
N THR A 407 -3.52 -26.06 9.69
CA THR A 407 -3.84 -26.11 8.27
C THR A 407 -3.74 -24.69 7.75
N THR A 408 -2.65 -24.36 7.07
CA THR A 408 -2.53 -23.13 6.31
C THR A 408 -3.48 -23.24 5.12
N THR A 409 -4.61 -22.53 5.16
CA THR A 409 -5.58 -22.52 4.06
C THR A 409 -5.37 -21.31 3.15
N THR A 410 -5.62 -21.50 1.86
CA THR A 410 -5.54 -20.47 0.81
C THR A 410 -6.79 -20.56 -0.05
N ASN A 411 -7.23 -19.43 -0.61
CA ASN A 411 -8.22 -19.43 -1.69
C ASN A 411 -7.63 -19.01 -3.03
N GLY A 412 -6.34 -18.70 -3.09
CA GLY A 412 -5.65 -18.53 -4.36
C GLY A 412 -5.57 -19.88 -5.06
N GLU A 413 -5.68 -19.89 -6.39
CA GLU A 413 -5.36 -21.08 -7.18
C GLU A 413 -4.00 -21.58 -6.70
N THR A 414 -3.95 -22.82 -6.20
CA THR A 414 -2.68 -23.50 -6.01
C THR A 414 -1.94 -23.35 -7.32
N ALA A 415 -0.65 -22.98 -7.26
CA ALA A 415 0.21 -22.96 -8.43
C ALA A 415 0.22 -24.37 -9.04
N ALA A 416 -0.77 -24.69 -9.86
CA ALA A 416 -0.69 -25.74 -10.85
C ALA A 416 0.55 -25.36 -11.65
N ALA A 417 1.60 -26.17 -11.46
CA ALA A 417 2.96 -25.96 -11.93
C ALA A 417 3.00 -24.95 -13.07
N ALA A 418 3.57 -23.77 -12.81
CA ALA A 418 3.80 -22.77 -13.83
C ALA A 418 4.60 -23.45 -14.96
N ALA A 419 3.89 -23.94 -15.97
CA ALA A 419 4.47 -24.22 -17.26
C ALA A 419 5.14 -22.91 -17.65
N ALA A 420 6.46 -22.96 -17.81
CA ALA A 420 7.29 -21.83 -18.15
C ALA A 420 6.68 -21.10 -19.35
N THR A 421 5.85 -20.10 -19.06
CA THR A 421 5.19 -19.31 -20.08
C THR A 421 6.19 -18.22 -20.38
N ALA A 422 6.66 -18.20 -21.63
CA ALA A 422 7.60 -17.21 -22.13
C ALA A 422 7.19 -15.79 -21.70
N PRO A 423 8.15 -14.89 -21.44
CA PRO A 423 7.87 -13.55 -20.93
C PRO A 423 6.90 -12.85 -21.90
N LYS A 424 5.66 -12.63 -21.45
CA LYS A 424 4.72 -11.81 -22.21
C LYS A 424 5.26 -10.39 -22.14
N ALA A 425 5.47 -9.78 -23.31
CA ALA A 425 5.97 -8.42 -23.39
C ALA A 425 5.17 -7.48 -22.48
N ALA A 426 5.89 -6.59 -21.78
CA ALA A 426 5.34 -5.56 -20.90
C ALA A 426 4.47 -4.59 -21.70
N GLY A 427 3.24 -4.99 -21.96
CA GLY A 427 2.21 -4.23 -22.64
C GLY A 427 0.90 -4.48 -21.93
N ILE A 428 0.16 -3.41 -21.68
CA ILE A 428 -1.22 -3.49 -21.24
C ILE A 428 -1.97 -4.27 -22.33
N LEU A 429 -2.54 -5.44 -21.99
CA LEU A 429 -3.38 -6.18 -22.93
C LEU A 429 -4.55 -5.28 -23.36
N PRO A 430 -4.98 -5.33 -24.63
CA PRO A 430 -6.11 -4.53 -25.10
C PRO A 430 -7.33 -4.69 -24.19
N GLY A 431 -7.99 -3.59 -23.81
CA GLY A 431 -9.21 -3.60 -22.99
C GLY A 431 -8.97 -3.49 -21.47
N TRP A 432 -7.72 -3.42 -21.01
CA TRP A 432 -7.39 -3.18 -19.61
C TRP A 432 -6.64 -1.89 -19.45
N LEU A 433 -6.84 -1.22 -18.32
CA LEU A 433 -6.04 -0.07 -17.93
C LEU A 433 -5.03 -0.46 -16.84
N SER A 434 -5.46 -1.34 -15.94
CA SER A 434 -4.62 -2.06 -14.99
C SER A 434 -5.14 -3.47 -14.85
N ARG A 435 -4.26 -4.47 -14.85
CA ARG A 435 -4.65 -5.90 -14.82
C ARG A 435 -4.66 -6.48 -13.41
N GLY A 436 -4.32 -5.73 -12.38
CA GLY A 436 -4.09 -6.27 -11.03
C GLY A 436 -2.68 -6.85 -10.87
N GLY A 437 -2.58 -8.04 -10.30
CA GLY A 437 -1.32 -8.69 -9.92
C GLY A 437 -1.07 -8.76 -8.41
N SER A 438 -2.14 -8.66 -7.61
CA SER A 438 -2.08 -8.72 -6.14
C SER A 438 -1.66 -10.11 -5.65
N ALA A 439 -0.83 -10.19 -4.62
CA ALA A 439 -0.31 -11.46 -4.10
C ALA A 439 0.12 -11.38 -2.63
N ILE A 440 0.30 -12.56 -2.04
CA ILE A 440 0.86 -12.76 -0.69
C ILE A 440 2.10 -13.66 -0.83
N VAL A 441 3.22 -13.23 -0.25
CA VAL A 441 4.52 -13.92 -0.37
C VAL A 441 5.08 -14.23 1.02
N SER A 442 5.62 -15.44 1.18
CA SER A 442 6.23 -15.92 2.43
C SER A 442 7.61 -15.29 2.68
N PRO A 443 8.11 -15.28 3.93
CA PRO A 443 9.49 -14.91 4.27
C PRO A 443 10.58 -15.72 3.54
N TYR A 444 10.21 -16.82 2.89
CA TYR A 444 11.08 -17.69 2.10
C TYR A 444 11.02 -17.37 0.60
N GLY A 445 10.16 -16.45 0.18
CA GLY A 445 9.98 -16.04 -1.21
C GLY A 445 8.98 -16.88 -2.00
N ASP A 446 8.20 -17.73 -1.32
CA ASP A 446 7.12 -18.51 -1.95
C ASP A 446 5.89 -17.64 -2.12
N VAL A 447 5.26 -17.69 -3.30
CA VAL A 447 3.96 -17.03 -3.52
C VAL A 447 2.89 -17.93 -2.92
N LEU A 448 2.30 -17.51 -1.81
CA LEU A 448 1.32 -18.29 -1.07
C LEU A 448 -0.10 -18.14 -1.63
N ALA A 449 -0.40 -16.96 -2.18
CA ALA A 449 -1.68 -16.68 -2.82
C ALA A 449 -1.50 -15.59 -3.91
N GLY A 450 -2.20 -15.75 -5.03
CA GLY A 450 -2.02 -14.92 -6.23
C GLY A 450 -0.84 -15.37 -7.10
N PRO A 451 -0.38 -14.54 -8.06
CA PRO A 451 -0.91 -13.22 -8.40
C PRO A 451 -2.31 -13.28 -9.00
N GLN A 452 -3.23 -12.50 -8.46
CA GLN A 452 -4.58 -12.33 -9.00
C GLN A 452 -4.57 -11.29 -10.11
N TRP A 453 -4.80 -11.77 -11.34
CA TRP A 453 -4.92 -10.95 -12.53
C TRP A 453 -6.38 -10.89 -12.97
N GLU A 454 -6.77 -9.75 -13.56
CA GLU A 454 -8.00 -9.60 -14.34
C GLU A 454 -9.31 -9.84 -13.54
N ASP A 455 -9.21 -9.80 -12.21
CA ASP A 455 -10.32 -9.92 -11.27
C ASP A 455 -10.33 -8.70 -10.33
N SER A 456 -11.40 -7.90 -10.42
CA SER A 456 -11.62 -6.72 -9.57
C SER A 456 -12.47 -7.01 -8.33
N GLU A 457 -13.07 -8.20 -8.26
CA GLU A 457 -14.10 -8.52 -7.27
C GLU A 457 -13.60 -9.48 -6.20
N GLY A 458 -12.73 -10.43 -6.56
CA GLY A 458 -12.20 -11.44 -5.65
C GLY A 458 -11.29 -10.86 -4.58
N ILE A 459 -11.29 -11.51 -3.41
CA ILE A 459 -10.32 -11.26 -2.34
C ILE A 459 -9.38 -12.47 -2.30
N VAL A 460 -8.09 -12.24 -2.38
CA VAL A 460 -7.05 -13.27 -2.22
C VAL A 460 -6.61 -13.28 -0.78
N TRP A 461 -6.56 -14.45 -0.15
CA TRP A 461 -6.13 -14.57 1.25
C TRP A 461 -5.35 -15.84 1.54
N GLN A 462 -4.59 -15.78 2.63
CA GLN A 462 -3.75 -16.87 3.13
C GLN A 462 -3.70 -16.85 4.66
N ASP A 463 -3.86 -18.02 5.29
CA ASP A 463 -3.44 -18.23 6.68
C ASP A 463 -1.91 -18.34 6.75
N VAL A 464 -1.28 -17.49 7.56
CA VAL A 464 0.18 -17.45 7.70
C VAL A 464 0.59 -17.65 9.16
N ASP A 465 1.62 -18.45 9.40
CA ASP A 465 2.25 -18.56 10.71
C ASP A 465 3.30 -17.46 10.86
N MET A 466 3.02 -16.45 11.69
CA MET A 466 3.94 -15.33 11.88
C MET A 466 5.30 -15.78 12.44
N ARG A 467 5.41 -16.97 13.05
CA ARG A 467 6.71 -17.54 13.46
C ARG A 467 7.64 -17.82 12.29
N ASP A 468 7.14 -17.93 11.05
CA ASP A 468 8.00 -18.10 9.86
C ASP A 468 8.94 -16.92 9.64
N CYS A 469 8.57 -15.71 10.07
CA CYS A 469 9.48 -14.56 10.05
C CYS A 469 10.71 -14.80 10.94
N ILE A 470 10.51 -15.38 12.14
CA ILE A 470 11.60 -15.72 13.05
C ILE A 470 12.39 -16.93 12.54
N ARG A 471 11.71 -17.96 12.02
CA ARG A 471 12.38 -19.13 11.43
C ARG A 471 13.26 -18.72 10.25
N GLY A 472 12.77 -17.83 9.37
CA GLY A 472 13.55 -17.32 8.23
C GLY A 472 14.77 -16.49 8.62
N ARG A 473 14.76 -15.84 9.79
CA ARG A 473 15.95 -15.10 10.29
C ARG A 473 17.12 -16.00 10.64
N LEU A 474 16.89 -17.30 10.88
CA LEU A 474 17.97 -18.27 11.02
C LEU A 474 18.84 -18.32 9.76
N ASP A 475 18.22 -18.21 8.58
CA ASP A 475 18.92 -18.26 7.30
C ASP A 475 19.58 -16.92 6.95
N LEU A 476 18.88 -15.81 7.22
CA LEU A 476 19.37 -14.45 6.95
C LEU A 476 18.64 -13.42 7.81
N ASP A 477 19.38 -12.59 8.54
CA ASP A 477 18.84 -11.46 9.31
C ASP A 477 19.54 -10.16 8.89
N ALA A 478 19.07 -9.57 7.78
CA ALA A 478 19.70 -8.45 7.08
C ALA A 478 19.76 -7.14 7.89
N ALA A 479 18.85 -6.96 8.84
CA ALA A 479 18.81 -5.79 9.72
C ALA A 479 19.49 -6.03 11.08
N GLY A 480 19.61 -7.29 11.52
CA GLY A 480 20.28 -7.67 12.74
C GLY A 480 21.65 -8.31 12.48
N SER A 481 21.76 -9.62 12.66
CA SER A 481 23.06 -10.31 12.74
C SER A 481 23.92 -10.26 11.47
N TYR A 482 23.31 -10.04 10.29
CA TYR A 482 24.02 -9.98 9.01
C TYR A 482 24.37 -8.55 8.56
N SER A 483 23.90 -7.51 9.27
CA SER A 483 23.94 -6.13 8.79
C SER A 483 25.34 -5.48 8.80
N ARG A 484 26.31 -6.05 9.54
CA ARG A 484 27.66 -5.48 9.73
C ARG A 484 27.62 -4.01 10.18
N ASN A 485 26.82 -3.72 11.22
CA ASN A 485 26.66 -2.37 11.81
C ASN A 485 27.97 -1.74 12.31
N ASP A 486 29.05 -2.53 12.47
CA ASP A 486 30.40 -2.05 12.73
C ASP A 486 30.99 -1.24 11.55
N ALA A 487 30.64 -1.62 10.32
CA ALA A 487 31.17 -1.05 9.08
C ALA A 487 30.13 -0.24 8.29
N PHE A 488 28.90 -0.74 8.18
CA PHE A 488 27.81 -0.09 7.44
C PHE A 488 26.84 0.55 8.41
N LYS A 489 26.67 1.86 8.31
CA LYS A 489 25.77 2.63 9.19
C LYS A 489 24.67 3.26 8.36
N LEU A 490 23.43 2.99 8.74
CA LEU A 490 22.25 3.64 8.18
C LEU A 490 21.62 4.52 9.27
N SER A 491 21.34 5.76 8.92
CA SER A 491 20.46 6.65 9.68
C SER A 491 19.50 7.34 8.72
N VAL A 492 18.31 7.67 9.22
CA VAL A 492 17.28 8.35 8.44
C VAL A 492 16.84 9.58 9.21
N THR A 493 17.06 10.77 8.64
CA THR A 493 16.68 12.03 9.29
C THR A 493 15.17 12.06 9.56
N GLY A 494 14.81 12.23 10.83
CA GLY A 494 13.42 12.31 11.29
C GLY A 494 12.73 10.96 11.51
N LEU A 495 13.43 9.83 11.34
CA LEU A 495 12.89 8.49 11.59
C LEU A 495 13.77 7.75 12.60
N ASP A 496 13.14 7.29 13.67
CA ASP A 496 13.75 6.37 14.62
C ASP A 496 13.76 4.96 14.03
N LEU A 497 14.92 4.31 14.04
CA LEU A 497 15.14 2.98 13.49
C LEU A 497 15.20 1.90 14.57
N ASP A 498 14.95 2.25 15.83
CA ASP A 498 14.91 1.29 16.93
C ASP A 498 13.92 0.15 16.64
N ALA A 499 14.41 -1.07 16.80
CA ALA A 499 13.66 -2.28 16.52
C ALA A 499 12.44 -2.37 17.45
N LEU A 500 11.24 -2.47 16.87
CA LEU A 500 10.02 -2.68 17.63
C LEU A 500 10.03 -4.05 18.34
N PRO A 501 9.40 -4.19 19.51
CA PRO A 501 9.26 -5.49 20.18
C PRO A 501 8.55 -6.52 19.28
N TYR A 502 8.93 -7.80 19.40
CA TYR A 502 8.27 -8.92 18.72
C TYR A 502 7.17 -9.52 19.58
#